data_AF-A0A0C3EW57-F1
#
_entry.id   AF-A0A0C3EW57-F1
#
_cell.length_a   1.000
_cell.length_b   1.000
_cell.length_c   1.000
_cell.angle_alpha   90.00
_cell.angle_beta   90.00
_cell.angle_gamma   90.00
#
_symmetry.space_group_name_H-M   'P 1'
#
loop_
_entity.id
_entity.type
_entity.pdbx_description
1 polymer ?
#
loop_
_entity_poly.entity_id
_entity_poly.type
_entity_poly.pdbx_seq_one_letter_code
_entity_poly.pdbx_strand_id
1 'polypeptide(L)' 'FYLLKLSTDLKNIDMLLYFLLGTPFCPYEHLMGVLPLESRDQIPSTYHDLMYVPNSPIFDFNPLDFELDLS' A
#
# COMPACT_ATOMS: atom_id res chain seq x y z
N PHE A 1 -6.23 -6.46 -7.39
CA PHE A 1 -7.71 -6.43 -7.41
C PHE A 1 -8.15 -5.01 -7.10
N TYR A 2 -8.13 -4.11 -8.08
CA TYR A 2 -8.51 -2.70 -7.87
C TYR A 2 -10.02 -2.45 -8.09
N LEU A 3 -10.73 -3.42 -8.68
CA LEU A 3 -12.16 -3.35 -8.96
C LEU A 3 -12.92 -4.45 -8.20
N LEU A 4 -14.17 -4.15 -7.86
CA LEU A 4 -15.10 -5.11 -7.26
C LEU A 4 -15.50 -6.19 -8.28
N LYS A 5 -15.74 -7.40 -7.78
CA LYS A 5 -16.23 -8.50 -8.59
C LYS A 5 -17.73 -8.35 -8.84
N LEU A 6 -18.20 -8.71 -10.04
CA LEU A 6 -19.62 -8.65 -10.38
C LEU A 6 -20.42 -9.63 -9.52
N SER A 7 -21.64 -9.27 -9.14
CA SER A 7 -22.52 -10.13 -8.32
C SER A 7 -22.84 -11.46 -8.99
N THR A 8 -22.86 -11.50 -10.33
CA THR A 8 -23.04 -12.72 -11.12
C THR A 8 -21.91 -13.74 -10.95
N ASP A 9 -20.73 -13.28 -10.54
CA ASP A 9 -19.54 -14.10 -10.31
C ASP A 9 -19.46 -14.60 -8.86
N LEU A 10 -20.29 -14.06 -7.97
CA LEU A 10 -20.37 -14.40 -6.55
C LEU A 10 -21.41 -15.50 -6.31
N LYS A 11 -21.19 -16.67 -6.91
CA LYS A 11 -22.08 -17.85 -6.78
C LYS A 11 -21.44 -18.90 -5.87
N ASN A 12 -22.27 -19.60 -5.08
CA ASN A 12 -21.87 -20.71 -4.21
C ASN A 12 -20.73 -20.34 -3.24
N ILE A 13 -20.85 -19.19 -2.57
CA ILE A 13 -19.89 -18.77 -1.55
C ILE A 13 -20.19 -19.52 -0.26
N ASP A 14 -19.65 -20.72 -0.16
CA ASP A 14 -19.51 -21.45 1.10
C ASP A 14 -18.01 -21.44 1.46
N MET A 15 -17.60 -20.41 2.22
CA MET A 15 -16.19 -20.15 2.53
C MET A 15 -15.99 -20.15 4.04
N LEU A 16 -15.01 -20.92 4.49
CA LEU A 16 -14.52 -20.88 5.86
C LEU A 16 -13.41 -19.83 5.97
N LEU A 17 -13.68 -18.74 6.70
CA LEU A 17 -12.72 -17.66 6.87
C LEU A 17 -11.79 -17.93 8.06
N TYR A 18 -10.50 -17.87 7.80
CA TYR A 18 -9.45 -17.88 8.82
C TYR A 18 -8.60 -16.64 8.66
N PHE A 19 -8.54 -15.84 9.72
CA PHE A 19 -7.70 -14.66 9.79
C PHE A 19 -6.64 -14.87 10.87
N LEU A 20 -5.41 -14.46 10.55
CA LEU A 20 -4.34 -14.33 11.54
C LEU A 20 -4.38 -12.91 12.10
N LEU A 21 -4.42 -12.78 13.42
CA LEU A 21 -4.30 -11.48 14.07
C LEU A 21 -2.90 -10.92 13.82
N GLY A 22 -2.82 -9.78 13.15
CA GLY A 22 -1.58 -9.04 12.96
C GLY A 22 -1.27 -8.11 14.12
N THR A 23 -0.26 -7.25 13.93
CA THR A 23 0.10 -6.18 14.86
C THR A 23 -0.10 -4.82 14.20
N PRO A 24 -0.43 -3.77 14.95
CA PRO A 24 -0.44 -2.42 14.40
C PRO A 24 0.97 -2.05 13.95
N PHE A 25 1.05 -1.31 12.83
CA PHE A 25 2.30 -0.69 12.40
C PHE A 25 2.72 0.41 13.37
N CYS A 26 4.03 0.62 13.50
CA CYS A 26 4.56 1.80 14.17
C CYS A 26 4.17 3.07 13.39
N PRO A 27 4.10 4.25 14.03
CA PRO A 27 3.63 5.47 13.37
C PRO A 27 4.35 5.79 12.05
N TYR A 28 5.68 5.68 12.00
CA TYR A 28 6.42 5.97 10.77
C TYR A 28 6.35 4.87 9.72
N GLU A 29 6.20 3.61 10.13
CA GLU A 29 5.92 2.51 9.19
C GLU A 29 4.58 2.73 8.50
N HIS A 30 3.57 3.16 9.27
CA HIS A 30 2.27 3.52 8.72
C HIS A 30 2.37 4.72 7.77
N LEU A 31 3.08 5.79 8.15
CA LEU A 31 3.25 6.97 7.29
C LEU A 31 3.97 6.63 5.99
N MET A 32 5.04 5.82 6.03
CA MET A 32 5.73 5.36 4.82
C MET A 32 4.87 4.46 3.91
N GLY A 33 3.85 3.81 4.46
CA GLY A 33 2.92 2.99 3.68
C GLY A 33 1.71 3.76 3.11
N VAL A 34 1.54 5.04 3.46
CA VAL A 34 0.35 5.83 3.10
C VAL A 34 0.72 7.13 2.37
N LEU A 35 1.79 7.78 2.79
CA LEU A 35 2.19 9.07 2.23
C LEU A 35 2.98 8.88 0.93
N PRO A 36 2.69 9.68 -0.10
CA PRO A 36 3.51 9.71 -1.30
C PRO A 36 4.84 10.44 -1.03
N LEU A 37 5.82 10.28 -1.92
CA LEU A 37 7.18 10.81 -1.76
C LEU A 37 7.20 12.33 -1.56
N GLU A 38 6.28 13.07 -2.17
CA GLU A 38 6.15 14.53 -2.04
C GLU A 38 5.86 14.96 -0.60
N SER A 39 5.30 14.07 0.22
CA SER A 39 4.98 14.33 1.64
C SER A 39 6.09 13.86 2.60
N ARG A 40 7.29 13.53 2.09
CA ARG A 40 8.43 13.04 2.90
C ARG A 40 8.86 13.96 4.04
N ASP A 41 8.55 15.26 3.98
CA ASP A 41 8.86 16.20 5.06
C ASP A 41 8.12 15.86 6.38
N GLN A 42 7.08 15.03 6.32
CA GLN A 42 6.37 14.49 7.48
C GLN A 42 7.04 13.24 8.09
N ILE A 43 8.09 12.72 7.42
CA ILE A 43 8.81 11.50 7.79
C ILE A 43 10.24 11.89 8.21
N PRO A 44 10.84 11.26 9.23
CA PRO A 44 12.22 11.51 9.62
C PRO A 44 13.19 11.27 8.46
N SER A 45 14.17 12.16 8.30
CA SER A 45 15.13 12.12 7.19
C SER A 45 15.91 10.81 7.07
N THR A 46 16.13 10.11 8.18
CA THR A 46 16.78 8.79 8.22
C THR A 46 16.06 7.73 7.38
N TYR A 47 14.76 7.91 7.13
CA TYR A 47 13.97 6.99 6.31
C TYR A 47 13.81 7.42 4.85
N HIS A 48 14.21 8.64 4.49
CA HIS A 48 13.98 9.15 3.14
C HIS A 48 14.65 8.27 2.09
N ASP A 49 15.87 7.80 2.34
CA ASP A 49 16.60 6.96 1.40
C ASP A 49 15.84 5.67 1.04
N LEU A 50 15.02 5.16 1.97
CA LEU A 50 14.16 4.01 1.69
C LEU A 50 13.08 4.35 0.64
N MET A 51 12.63 5.59 0.53
CA MET A 51 11.51 5.95 -0.33
C MET A 51 11.91 6.35 -1.76
N TYR A 52 13.16 6.83 -1.99
CA TYR A 52 13.55 7.37 -3.30
C TYR A 52 14.88 6.85 -3.87
N VAL A 53 15.70 6.11 -3.10
CA VAL A 53 16.91 5.51 -3.66
C VAL A 53 16.51 4.32 -4.54
N PRO A 54 16.94 4.25 -5.81
CA PRO A 54 16.53 3.17 -6.74
C PRO A 54 16.87 1.76 -6.26
N ASN A 55 17.88 1.62 -5.40
CA ASN A 55 18.29 0.34 -4.83
C ASN A 55 17.54 -0.01 -3.52
N SER A 56 16.59 0.82 -3.10
CA SER A 56 15.79 0.57 -1.89
C SER A 56 14.84 -0.60 -2.10
N PRO A 57 14.62 -1.46 -1.09
CA PRO A 57 13.64 -2.54 -1.15
C PRO A 57 12.18 -2.06 -1.28
N ILE A 58 11.90 -0.77 -1.04
CA ILE A 58 10.54 -0.21 -1.09
C ILE A 58 10.37 0.90 -2.13
N PHE A 59 11.34 1.07 -3.03
CA PHE A 59 11.31 2.10 -4.08
C PHE A 59 10.04 2.02 -4.94
N ASP A 60 9.67 0.81 -5.37
CA ASP A 60 8.51 0.58 -6.26
C ASP A 60 7.15 0.90 -5.60
N PHE A 61 7.10 1.06 -4.28
CA PHE A 61 5.88 1.47 -3.57
C PHE A 61 5.68 2.99 -3.53
N ASN A 62 6.64 3.77 -4.03
CA ASN A 62 6.61 5.23 -4.09
C ASN A 62 6.75 5.73 -5.53
N PRO A 63 5.82 5.38 -6.44
CA PRO A 63 5.90 5.81 -7.83
C PRO A 63 5.71 7.33 -7.94
N LEU A 64 6.50 7.98 -8.80
CA LEU A 64 6.35 9.41 -9.11
C LEU A 64 5.09 9.71 -9.93
N ASP A 65 4.61 8.72 -10.67
CA ASP A 65 3.40 8.80 -11.49
C ASP A 65 2.67 7.47 -11.44
N PHE A 66 1.34 7.51 -11.43
CA PHE A 66 0.50 6.32 -11.36
C PHE A 66 -0.69 6.44 -12.31
N GLU A 67 -1.08 5.32 -12.90
CA GLU A 67 -2.25 5.27 -13.76
C GLU A 67 -3.52 5.30 -12.92
N LEU A 68 -4.40 6.26 -13.21
CA LEU A 68 -5.73 6.36 -12.63
C LEU A 68 -6.77 5.90 -13.63
N ASP A 69 -7.49 4.84 -13.28
CA ASP A 69 -8.68 4.41 -14.00
C ASP A 69 -9.91 5.21 -13.49
N LEU A 70 -10.59 5.91 -14.40
CA LEU A 70 -11.78 6.73 -14.12
C LEU A 70 -13.10 6.02 -14.47
N SER A 71 -13.03 4.73 -14.79
CA SER A 71 -14.17 3.93 -15.27
C SER A 71 -15.28 3.69 -14.24
#